data_AF-A0A7K3VVD8-F1
#
_entry.id   AF-A0A7K3VVD8-F1
#
_cell.length_a   1.000
_cell.length_b   1.000
_cell.length_c   1.000
_cell.angle_alpha   90.00
_cell.angle_beta   90.00
_cell.angle_gamma   90.00
#
_symmetry.space_group_name_H-M   'P 1'
#
loop_
_entity.id
_entity.type
_entity.pdbx_description
1 polymer ?
#
loop_
_entity_poly.entity_id
_entity_poly.type
_entity_poly.pdbx_seq_one_letter_code
_entity_poly.pdbx_strand_id
1 'polypeptide(L)'
;MEQRALGRSGLVVSRLALGTMTWGRDTDEDEAAMQLTAFVDAGGTLVDTADVYCDGDSERTLGRLLADVVPRGDVLVATKAVGRTGAGPMGRGGSRGHLLAALDASLERLGLDHVDLWQLHSWDETTPLEETLAACDAAVASGRVRYVGISNFTGWQTAQAATWQRAWPGRVPVVGTQVEYSLLQRGVEREVVPAAEALGLGVLAWSPLGRGLLTGKYRHSTPSESRGASPQWQGFIDGLRSAKADRIVEAVITAAEGLGTTPLAVALAWVRDRPGVTAPVVGARTAHQLQASLDAEAVRLPAAIRTALEDVSAPWFSYPERRSDR
;
A
#
# COMPACT_ATOMS: atom_id res chain seq x y z
N MET A 1 7.93 6.52 -15.70
CA MET A 1 7.61 6.88 -14.30
C MET A 1 8.89 7.25 -13.54
N GLU A 2 8.84 8.18 -12.57
CA GLU A 2 9.97 8.43 -11.65
C GLU A 2 10.27 7.18 -10.81
N GLN A 3 11.54 6.93 -10.50
CA GLN A 3 11.99 5.82 -9.66
C GLN A 3 12.53 6.34 -8.32
N ARG A 4 12.26 5.62 -7.23
CA ARG A 4 12.61 6.01 -5.86
C ARG A 4 13.15 4.83 -5.07
N ALA A 5 14.17 5.06 -4.25
CA ALA A 5 14.63 4.06 -3.30
C ALA A 5 13.54 3.79 -2.24
N LEU A 6 13.29 2.52 -1.92
CA LEU A 6 12.43 2.15 -0.80
C LEU A 6 13.24 2.19 0.50
N GLY A 7 13.12 3.31 1.21
CA GLY A 7 13.89 3.58 2.42
C GLY A 7 15.40 3.61 2.17
N ARG A 8 16.18 3.32 3.20
CA ARG A 8 17.64 3.17 3.13
C ARG A 8 18.01 1.76 2.68
N SER A 9 17.67 1.43 1.43
CA SER A 9 17.97 0.12 0.82
C SER A 9 18.39 0.28 -0.65
N GLY A 10 18.88 -0.81 -1.23
CA GLY A 10 19.16 -0.89 -2.67
C GLY A 10 17.93 -1.17 -3.53
N LEU A 11 16.74 -1.37 -2.93
CA LEU A 11 15.51 -1.59 -3.68
C LEU A 11 15.01 -0.27 -4.25
N VAL A 12 14.91 -0.18 -5.58
CA VAL A 12 14.39 0.98 -6.28
C VAL A 12 13.06 0.61 -6.93
N VAL A 13 12.02 1.39 -6.64
CA VAL A 13 10.64 1.14 -7.09
C VAL A 13 10.10 2.35 -7.84
N SER A 14 9.12 2.10 -8.69
CA SER A 14 8.37 3.15 -9.36
C SER A 14 7.58 4.01 -8.37
N ARG A 15 7.44 5.30 -8.67
CA ARG A 15 6.79 6.29 -7.80
C ARG A 15 5.29 6.05 -7.56
N LEU A 16 4.66 5.20 -8.37
CA LEU A 16 3.36 4.59 -8.11
C LEU A 16 3.55 3.07 -8.08
N ALA A 17 2.77 2.37 -7.25
CA ALA A 17 2.73 0.92 -7.19
C ALA A 17 1.34 0.41 -7.60
N LEU A 18 1.26 -0.76 -8.21
CA LEU A 18 -0.01 -1.38 -8.61
C LEU A 18 -0.49 -2.37 -7.55
N GLY A 19 -1.63 -2.11 -6.93
CA GLY A 19 -2.28 -3.01 -5.98
C GLY A 19 -3.30 -3.94 -6.64
N THR A 20 -3.26 -5.21 -6.27
CA THR A 20 -3.98 -6.30 -6.96
C THR A 20 -5.11 -6.92 -6.13
N MET A 21 -5.56 -6.26 -5.07
CA MET A 21 -6.51 -6.78 -4.06
C MET A 21 -7.80 -7.39 -4.64
N THR A 22 -8.24 -6.91 -5.81
CA THR A 22 -9.48 -7.34 -6.47
C THR A 22 -9.27 -8.36 -7.59
N TRP A 23 -8.03 -8.68 -7.94
CA TRP A 23 -7.70 -9.58 -9.05
C TRP A 23 -8.11 -11.02 -8.74
N GLY A 24 -8.72 -11.67 -9.72
CA GLY A 24 -9.30 -13.00 -9.59
C GLY A 24 -10.73 -13.02 -9.06
N ARG A 25 -11.32 -11.85 -8.73
CA ARG A 25 -12.73 -11.77 -8.30
C ARG A 25 -13.50 -10.59 -8.89
N ASP A 26 -13.11 -9.36 -8.55
CA ASP A 26 -13.81 -8.15 -9.02
C ASP A 26 -13.13 -7.54 -10.27
N THR A 27 -11.91 -8.02 -10.56
CA THR A 27 -11.13 -7.77 -11.78
C THR A 27 -10.79 -9.14 -12.35
N ASP A 28 -11.31 -9.43 -13.54
CA ASP A 28 -10.99 -10.66 -14.27
C ASP A 28 -9.55 -10.63 -14.81
N GLU A 29 -9.11 -11.77 -15.35
CA GLU A 29 -7.74 -11.95 -15.81
C GLU A 29 -7.40 -11.09 -17.03
N ASP A 30 -8.34 -10.84 -17.92
CA ASP A 30 -8.13 -9.98 -19.10
C ASP A 30 -7.93 -8.53 -18.69
N GLU A 31 -8.77 -8.00 -17.79
CA GLU A 31 -8.60 -6.66 -17.23
C GLU A 31 -7.34 -6.55 -16.35
N ALA A 32 -6.97 -7.62 -15.64
CA ALA A 32 -5.72 -7.68 -14.88
C ALA A 32 -4.49 -7.65 -15.81
N ALA A 33 -4.53 -8.38 -16.93
CA ALA A 33 -3.48 -8.36 -17.95
C ALA A 33 -3.33 -6.96 -18.55
N MET A 34 -4.43 -6.34 -18.96
CA MET A 34 -4.43 -4.98 -19.50
C MET A 34 -3.90 -3.96 -18.49
N GLN A 35 -4.24 -4.10 -17.22
CA GLN A 35 -3.72 -3.26 -16.15
C GLN A 35 -2.22 -3.45 -15.91
N LEU A 36 -1.74 -4.70 -15.88
CA LEU A 36 -0.33 -4.99 -15.68
C LEU A 36 0.51 -4.42 -16.82
N THR A 37 0.11 -4.66 -18.07
CA THR A 37 0.78 -4.14 -19.27
C THR A 37 0.81 -2.62 -19.25
N ALA A 38 -0.33 -1.95 -19.03
CA ALA A 38 -0.39 -0.49 -18.98
C ALA A 38 0.50 0.11 -17.87
N PHE A 39 0.57 -0.56 -16.71
CA PHE A 39 1.43 -0.14 -15.61
C PHE A 39 2.91 -0.22 -15.98
N VAL A 40 3.34 -1.34 -16.57
CA VAL A 40 4.74 -1.57 -16.98
C VAL A 40 5.14 -0.66 -18.13
N ASP A 41 4.26 -0.48 -19.13
CA ASP A 41 4.48 0.44 -20.25
C ASP A 41 4.66 1.90 -19.79
N ALA A 42 3.99 2.30 -18.70
CA ALA A 42 4.19 3.61 -18.08
C ALA A 42 5.51 3.73 -17.26
N GLY A 43 6.28 2.64 -17.16
CA GLY A 43 7.50 2.50 -16.36
C GLY A 43 7.26 2.16 -14.89
N GLY A 44 6.09 1.62 -14.56
CA GLY A 44 5.77 1.04 -13.27
C GLY A 44 6.54 -0.26 -13.04
N THR A 45 7.01 -0.49 -11.81
CA THR A 45 7.80 -1.67 -11.46
C THR A 45 7.27 -2.41 -10.24
N LEU A 46 6.71 -1.73 -9.23
CA LEU A 46 6.24 -2.38 -8.01
C LEU A 46 4.78 -2.85 -8.11
N VAL A 47 4.55 -4.16 -8.02
CA VAL A 47 3.22 -4.78 -7.96
C VAL A 47 3.00 -5.42 -6.59
N ASP A 48 1.93 -5.02 -5.92
CA ASP A 48 1.58 -5.39 -4.55
C ASP A 48 0.36 -6.33 -4.53
N THR A 49 0.53 -7.48 -3.88
CA THR A 49 -0.49 -8.52 -3.65
C THR A 49 -0.43 -9.02 -2.19
N ALA A 50 -1.21 -10.03 -1.83
CA ALA A 50 -1.14 -10.70 -0.52
C ALA A 50 -1.78 -12.09 -0.56
N ASP A 51 -1.34 -12.96 0.35
CA ASP A 51 -1.88 -14.30 0.54
C ASP A 51 -3.40 -14.36 0.76
N VAL A 52 -3.95 -13.36 1.45
CA VAL A 52 -5.40 -13.24 1.74
C VAL A 52 -6.22 -12.57 0.64
N TYR A 53 -5.59 -12.01 -0.41
CA TYR A 53 -6.34 -11.31 -1.44
C TYR A 53 -7.09 -12.30 -2.33
N CYS A 54 -8.42 -12.24 -2.26
CA CYS A 54 -9.32 -13.18 -2.93
C CYS A 54 -8.93 -14.64 -2.65
N ASP A 55 -8.65 -14.96 -1.38
CA ASP A 55 -8.26 -16.31 -0.95
C ASP A 55 -7.06 -16.88 -1.76
N GLY A 56 -6.12 -15.98 -2.10
CA GLY A 56 -4.91 -16.27 -2.88
C GLY A 56 -5.10 -16.21 -4.40
N ASP A 57 -6.29 -15.95 -4.92
CA ASP A 57 -6.51 -15.83 -6.37
C ASP A 57 -5.80 -14.63 -6.98
N SER A 58 -5.57 -13.57 -6.21
CA SER A 58 -4.78 -12.43 -6.64
C SER A 58 -3.34 -12.84 -6.98
N GLU A 59 -2.69 -13.65 -6.13
CA GLU A 59 -1.36 -14.19 -6.38
C GLU A 59 -1.34 -15.17 -7.55
N ARG A 60 -2.35 -16.06 -7.66
CA ARG A 60 -2.47 -16.97 -8.80
C ARG A 60 -2.61 -16.23 -10.12
N THR A 61 -3.43 -15.17 -10.13
CA THR A 61 -3.64 -14.32 -11.32
C THR A 61 -2.32 -13.63 -11.69
N LEU A 62 -1.65 -12.99 -10.73
CA LEU A 62 -0.36 -12.35 -10.97
C LEU A 62 0.70 -13.35 -11.48
N GLY A 63 0.77 -14.55 -10.91
CA GLY A 63 1.68 -15.61 -11.34
C GLY A 63 1.49 -16.01 -12.80
N ARG A 64 0.23 -16.21 -13.25
CA ARG A 64 -0.08 -16.47 -14.66
C ARG A 64 0.35 -15.33 -15.58
N LEU A 65 0.06 -14.09 -15.18
CA LEU A 65 0.43 -12.91 -15.98
C LEU A 65 1.95 -12.71 -16.09
N LEU A 66 2.72 -13.07 -15.06
CA LEU A 66 4.19 -13.01 -15.08
C LEU A 66 4.82 -14.15 -15.89
N ALA A 67 4.08 -15.23 -16.16
CA ALA A 67 4.51 -16.31 -17.05
C ALA A 67 4.29 -15.95 -18.52
N ASP A 68 3.13 -15.33 -18.84
CA ASP A 68 2.64 -15.25 -20.22
C ASP A 68 2.51 -13.83 -20.79
N VAL A 69 2.41 -12.78 -19.94
CA VAL A 69 2.04 -11.43 -20.39
C VAL A 69 3.17 -10.42 -20.21
N VAL A 70 3.77 -10.36 -19.01
CA VAL A 70 4.85 -9.41 -18.69
C VAL A 70 6.08 -10.17 -18.21
N PRO A 71 7.30 -9.83 -18.68
CA PRO A 71 8.51 -10.45 -18.17
C PRO A 71 8.67 -10.21 -16.66
N ARG A 72 8.88 -11.30 -15.90
CA ARG A 72 9.17 -11.24 -14.45
C ARG A 72 10.30 -10.26 -14.08
N GLY A 73 11.28 -10.05 -14.96
CA GLY A 73 12.40 -9.13 -14.75
C GLY A 73 12.03 -7.65 -14.73
N ASP A 74 10.87 -7.28 -15.29
CA ASP A 74 10.40 -5.90 -15.36
C ASP A 74 9.56 -5.51 -14.13
N VAL A 75 9.19 -6.49 -13.30
CA VAL A 75 8.29 -6.33 -12.16
C VAL A 75 8.98 -6.71 -10.87
N LEU A 76 8.81 -5.88 -9.84
CA LEU A 76 9.13 -6.17 -8.45
C LEU A 76 7.84 -6.64 -7.75
N VAL A 77 7.85 -7.88 -7.26
CA VAL A 77 6.67 -8.48 -6.62
C VAL A 77 6.74 -8.29 -5.11
N ALA A 78 5.74 -7.59 -4.57
CA ALA A 78 5.51 -7.47 -3.14
C ALA A 78 4.31 -8.33 -2.72
N THR A 79 4.50 -9.23 -1.76
CA THR A 79 3.41 -9.98 -1.12
C THR A 79 3.46 -9.88 0.40
N LYS A 80 2.43 -10.40 1.07
CA LYS A 80 2.23 -10.27 2.51
C LYS A 80 1.78 -11.57 3.13
N ALA A 81 2.15 -11.77 4.38
CA ALA A 81 1.69 -12.85 5.25
C ALA A 81 1.21 -12.28 6.60
N VAL A 82 0.69 -13.12 7.50
CA VAL A 82 0.01 -12.84 8.81
C VAL A 82 -1.51 -13.00 8.72
N GLY A 83 -2.09 -12.74 7.55
CA GLY A 83 -3.53 -12.89 7.34
C GLY A 83 -4.04 -14.31 7.57
N ARG A 84 -5.35 -14.45 7.78
CA ARG A 84 -5.96 -15.77 7.93
C ARG A 84 -6.09 -16.43 6.56
N THR A 85 -5.34 -17.50 6.34
CA THR A 85 -5.36 -18.31 5.10
C THR A 85 -5.80 -19.76 5.36
N GLY A 86 -5.97 -20.15 6.62
CA GLY A 86 -6.39 -21.51 6.99
C GLY A 86 -7.29 -21.58 8.22
N ALA A 87 -7.84 -22.77 8.43
CA ALA A 87 -8.66 -23.08 9.59
C ALA A 87 -7.82 -23.15 10.89
N GLY A 88 -8.47 -22.90 12.03
CA GLY A 88 -7.86 -23.07 13.34
C GLY A 88 -6.89 -21.95 13.76
N PRO A 89 -6.12 -22.18 14.83
CA PRO A 89 -5.21 -21.18 15.39
C PRO A 89 -3.93 -20.97 14.57
N MET A 90 -3.43 -22.01 13.88
CA MET A 90 -2.17 -21.97 13.12
C MET A 90 -2.30 -21.46 11.68
N GLY A 91 -3.52 -21.15 11.21
CA GLY A 91 -3.77 -20.63 9.86
C GLY A 91 -3.73 -19.10 9.77
N ARG A 92 -3.07 -18.40 10.71
CA ARG A 92 -2.90 -16.94 10.76
C ARG A 92 -1.76 -16.55 11.70
N GLY A 93 -1.42 -15.26 11.72
CA GLY A 93 -0.57 -14.65 12.75
C GLY A 93 0.92 -14.56 12.37
N GLY A 94 1.73 -14.05 13.29
CA GLY A 94 3.16 -13.80 13.13
C GLY A 94 4.05 -14.98 13.51
N SER A 95 3.48 -16.13 13.92
CA SER A 95 4.27 -17.30 14.33
C SER A 95 5.20 -17.74 13.21
N ARG A 96 6.40 -18.21 13.58
CA ARG A 96 7.41 -18.65 12.60
C ARG A 96 6.85 -19.73 11.67
N GLY A 97 6.09 -20.67 12.22
CA GLY A 97 5.48 -21.77 11.46
C GLY A 97 4.50 -21.27 10.40
N HIS A 98 3.56 -20.41 10.78
CA HIS A 98 2.60 -19.82 9.83
C HIS A 98 3.30 -18.98 8.77
N LEU A 99 4.23 -18.10 9.17
CA LEU A 99 4.91 -17.20 8.25
C LEU A 99 5.69 -17.93 7.16
N LEU A 100 6.50 -18.93 7.53
CA LEU A 100 7.30 -19.67 6.56
C LEU A 100 6.42 -20.54 5.64
N ALA A 101 5.37 -21.18 6.17
CA ALA A 101 4.42 -21.94 5.36
C ALA A 101 3.61 -21.03 4.41
N ALA A 102 3.21 -19.84 4.88
CA ALA A 102 2.50 -18.86 4.06
C ALA A 102 3.39 -18.33 2.92
N LEU A 103 4.68 -18.11 3.18
CA LEU A 103 5.65 -17.75 2.13
C LEU A 103 5.76 -18.85 1.07
N ASP A 104 5.93 -20.11 1.48
CA ASP A 104 6.01 -21.24 0.54
C ASP A 104 4.76 -21.34 -0.34
N ALA A 105 3.58 -21.23 0.28
CA ALA A 105 2.32 -21.25 -0.45
C ALA A 105 2.14 -20.03 -1.39
N SER A 106 2.69 -18.86 -1.02
CA SER A 106 2.66 -17.67 -1.88
C SER A 106 3.56 -17.84 -3.10
N LEU A 107 4.77 -18.37 -2.90
CA LEU A 107 5.71 -18.67 -3.99
C LEU A 107 5.13 -19.71 -4.95
N GLU A 108 4.45 -20.74 -4.44
CA GLU A 108 3.75 -21.73 -5.25
C GLU A 108 2.63 -21.09 -6.09
N ARG A 109 1.78 -20.25 -5.48
CA ARG A 109 0.70 -19.55 -6.20
C ARG A 109 1.22 -18.59 -7.27
N LEU A 110 2.32 -17.90 -6.97
CA LEU A 110 2.97 -16.97 -7.89
C LEU A 110 3.79 -17.68 -8.98
N GLY A 111 4.15 -18.95 -8.79
CA GLY A 111 5.07 -19.66 -9.67
C GLY A 111 6.48 -19.07 -9.67
N LEU A 112 6.95 -18.56 -8.52
CA LEU A 112 8.24 -17.86 -8.38
C LEU A 112 9.13 -18.52 -7.33
N ASP A 113 10.44 -18.47 -7.54
CA ASP A 113 11.41 -18.92 -6.53
C ASP A 113 11.64 -17.89 -5.41
N HIS A 114 11.29 -16.62 -5.68
CA HIS A 114 11.43 -15.54 -4.71
C HIS A 114 10.47 -14.37 -4.97
N VAL A 115 10.21 -13.61 -3.91
CA VAL A 115 9.58 -12.28 -3.96
C VAL A 115 10.59 -11.18 -3.63
N ASP A 116 10.39 -10.01 -4.22
CA ASP A 116 11.28 -8.86 -4.02
C ASP A 116 11.04 -8.22 -2.66
N LEU A 117 9.78 -8.06 -2.25
CA LEU A 117 9.42 -7.50 -0.96
C LEU A 117 8.39 -8.39 -0.26
N TRP A 118 8.75 -8.93 0.90
CA TRP A 118 7.80 -9.66 1.75
C TRP A 118 7.44 -8.84 2.97
N GLN A 119 6.13 -8.63 3.18
CA GLN A 119 5.64 -7.73 4.22
C GLN A 119 4.86 -8.47 5.29
N LEU A 120 5.09 -8.13 6.56
CA LEU A 120 4.21 -8.53 7.65
C LEU A 120 2.93 -7.71 7.58
N HIS A 121 1.79 -8.31 7.21
CA HIS A 121 0.56 -7.62 6.83
C HIS A 121 -0.09 -6.83 7.98
N SER A 122 0.13 -7.27 9.23
CA SER A 122 -0.32 -6.58 10.44
C SER A 122 0.54 -6.99 11.64
N TRP A 123 0.47 -6.21 12.70
CA TRP A 123 1.04 -6.61 13.99
C TRP A 123 0.27 -7.83 14.55
N ASP A 124 0.98 -8.81 15.07
CA ASP A 124 0.39 -9.93 15.83
C ASP A 124 0.72 -9.76 17.31
N GLU A 125 -0.30 -9.59 18.14
CA GLU A 125 -0.14 -9.41 19.59
C GLU A 125 0.17 -10.72 20.32
N THR A 126 -0.02 -11.87 19.66
CA THR A 126 0.09 -13.19 20.30
C THR A 126 1.47 -13.81 20.14
N THR A 127 2.16 -13.55 19.03
CA THR A 127 3.50 -14.07 18.77
C THR A 127 4.54 -13.06 19.25
N PRO A 128 5.58 -13.48 20.00
CA PRO A 128 6.72 -12.62 20.29
C PRO A 128 7.31 -11.99 19.03
N LEU A 129 7.57 -10.68 19.07
CA LEU A 129 8.07 -9.94 17.90
C LEU A 129 9.40 -10.53 17.41
N GLU A 130 10.26 -10.95 18.33
CA GLU A 130 11.57 -11.53 18.04
C GLU A 130 11.45 -12.83 17.23
N GLU A 131 10.43 -13.64 17.50
CA GLU A 131 10.16 -14.85 16.72
C GLU A 131 9.72 -14.50 15.31
N THR A 132 8.79 -13.55 15.20
CA THR A 132 8.25 -13.03 13.92
C THR A 132 9.37 -12.49 13.03
N LEU A 133 10.25 -11.66 13.61
CA LEU A 133 11.38 -11.06 12.90
C LEU A 133 12.47 -12.08 12.55
N ALA A 134 12.72 -13.07 13.41
CA ALA A 134 13.64 -14.15 13.08
C ALA A 134 13.13 -15.07 11.96
N ALA A 135 11.81 -15.13 11.71
CA ALA A 135 11.27 -15.79 10.52
C ALA A 135 11.57 -14.98 9.25
N CYS A 136 11.53 -13.64 9.32
CA CYS A 136 11.94 -12.76 8.23
C CYS A 136 13.43 -12.94 7.89
N ASP A 137 14.29 -13.03 8.91
CA ASP A 137 15.72 -13.32 8.71
C ASP A 137 15.93 -14.65 7.98
N ALA A 138 15.22 -15.71 8.40
CA ALA A 138 15.31 -17.02 7.77
C ALA A 138 14.82 -17.03 6.31
N ALA A 139 13.77 -16.26 5.99
CA ALA A 139 13.23 -16.15 4.64
C ALA A 139 14.21 -15.48 3.66
N VAL A 140 14.92 -14.44 4.11
CA VAL A 140 15.97 -13.79 3.32
C VAL A 140 17.21 -14.68 3.21
N ALA A 141 17.64 -15.28 4.32
CA ALA A 141 18.81 -16.18 4.32
C ALA A 141 18.61 -17.39 3.38
N SER A 142 17.37 -17.87 3.22
CA SER A 142 17.07 -18.94 2.27
C SER A 142 16.98 -18.48 0.82
N GLY A 143 17.08 -17.19 0.53
CA GLY A 143 16.94 -16.62 -0.82
C GLY A 143 15.51 -16.57 -1.36
N ARG A 144 14.49 -16.85 -0.55
CA ARG A 144 13.06 -16.77 -0.95
C ARG A 144 12.51 -15.34 -0.94
N VAL A 145 13.20 -14.44 -0.23
CA VAL A 145 12.83 -13.02 -0.10
C VAL A 145 14.08 -12.17 -0.31
N ARG A 146 13.94 -11.02 -0.99
CA ARG A 146 15.04 -10.04 -1.14
C ARG A 146 15.01 -8.96 -0.06
N TYR A 147 13.83 -8.39 0.20
CA TYR A 147 13.62 -7.32 1.17
C TYR A 147 12.42 -7.58 2.07
N VAL A 148 12.44 -7.03 3.28
CA VAL A 148 11.37 -7.19 4.27
C VAL A 148 10.73 -5.84 4.58
N GLY A 149 9.40 -5.82 4.62
CA GLY A 149 8.59 -4.69 5.05
C GLY A 149 7.63 -5.05 6.17
N ILE A 150 6.96 -4.03 6.71
CA ILE A 150 5.86 -4.17 7.66
C ILE A 150 4.63 -3.43 7.14
N SER A 151 3.45 -3.80 7.60
CA SER A 151 2.20 -3.13 7.21
C SER A 151 1.30 -2.97 8.43
N ASN A 152 0.66 -1.81 8.54
CA ASN A 152 -0.28 -1.49 9.62
C ASN A 152 0.30 -1.59 11.04
N PHE A 153 1.60 -1.33 11.20
CA PHE A 153 2.22 -1.18 12.52
C PHE A 153 2.06 0.28 12.98
N THR A 154 1.80 0.48 14.27
CA THR A 154 1.82 1.81 14.90
C THR A 154 3.27 2.35 14.98
N GLY A 155 3.45 3.60 15.39
CA GLY A 155 4.79 4.21 15.43
C GLY A 155 5.76 3.50 16.39
N TRP A 156 5.32 3.14 17.60
CA TRP A 156 6.17 2.43 18.56
C TRP A 156 6.48 1.00 18.09
N GLN A 157 5.52 0.30 17.48
CA GLN A 157 5.73 -1.04 16.90
C GLN A 157 6.72 -0.98 15.73
N THR A 158 6.56 0.01 14.85
CA THR A 158 7.49 0.29 13.75
C THR A 158 8.89 0.55 14.29
N ALA A 159 9.01 1.39 15.33
CA ALA A 159 10.27 1.69 15.97
C ALA A 159 10.93 0.46 16.58
N GLN A 160 10.15 -0.35 17.29
CA GLN A 160 10.63 -1.58 17.91
C GLN A 160 11.15 -2.58 16.87
N ALA A 161 10.36 -2.86 15.83
CA ALA A 161 10.73 -3.81 14.78
C ALA A 161 11.98 -3.39 14.01
N ALA A 162 12.04 -2.14 13.56
CA ALA A 162 13.18 -1.64 12.80
C ALA A 162 14.45 -1.50 13.66
N THR A 163 14.32 -1.15 14.95
CA THR A 163 15.47 -1.11 15.87
C THR A 163 15.99 -2.50 16.17
N TRP A 164 15.11 -3.47 16.43
CA TRP A 164 15.49 -4.86 16.69
C TRP A 164 16.28 -5.47 15.52
N GLN A 165 15.82 -5.26 14.29
CA GLN A 165 16.49 -5.77 13.09
C GLN A 165 17.83 -5.08 12.80
N ARG A 166 18.11 -3.92 13.39
CA ARG A 166 19.39 -3.22 13.25
C ARG A 166 20.34 -3.44 14.41
N ALA A 167 19.85 -3.99 15.52
CA ALA A 167 20.61 -4.11 16.75
C ALA A 167 21.76 -5.13 16.67
N TRP A 168 21.71 -6.07 15.71
CA TRP A 168 22.70 -7.14 15.60
C TRP A 168 23.12 -7.41 14.14
N PRO A 169 24.41 -7.64 13.86
CA PRO A 169 24.87 -8.04 12.54
C PRO A 169 24.19 -9.32 12.05
N GLY A 170 23.83 -9.36 10.76
CA GLY A 170 23.19 -10.52 10.13
C GLY A 170 21.66 -10.57 10.24
N ARG A 171 21.03 -9.65 11.00
CA ARG A 171 19.58 -9.43 10.92
C ARG A 171 19.22 -8.58 9.72
N VAL A 172 18.05 -8.83 9.14
CA VAL A 172 17.58 -8.18 7.92
C VAL A 172 16.86 -6.87 8.26
N PRO A 173 17.36 -5.71 7.82
CA PRO A 173 16.68 -4.44 8.06
C PRO A 173 15.28 -4.40 7.43
N VAL A 174 14.31 -3.84 8.15
CA VAL A 174 13.01 -3.47 7.57
C VAL A 174 13.23 -2.24 6.67
N VAL A 175 12.80 -2.34 5.41
CA VAL A 175 13.07 -1.28 4.40
C VAL A 175 11.89 -0.35 4.15
N GLY A 176 10.67 -0.78 4.50
CA GLY A 176 9.47 0.02 4.27
C GLY A 176 8.32 -0.34 5.20
N THR A 177 7.36 0.58 5.28
CA THR A 177 6.08 0.39 5.95
C THR A 177 4.93 0.70 4.99
N GLN A 178 3.95 -0.20 4.92
CA GLN A 178 2.74 0.00 4.14
C GLN A 178 1.56 0.37 5.05
N VAL A 179 0.95 1.54 4.83
CA VAL A 179 -0.10 2.08 5.72
C VAL A 179 -1.18 2.85 4.97
N GLU A 180 -2.38 2.96 5.55
CA GLU A 180 -3.43 3.79 4.97
C GLU A 180 -3.00 5.24 5.04
N TYR A 181 -2.90 5.89 3.89
CA TYR A 181 -2.55 7.30 3.85
C TYR A 181 -3.23 7.98 2.67
N SER A 182 -4.08 8.95 2.99
CA SER A 182 -4.79 9.79 2.01
C SER A 182 -5.20 11.08 2.70
N LEU A 183 -5.80 12.02 1.94
CA LEU A 183 -6.43 13.20 2.54
C LEU A 183 -7.52 12.86 3.56
N LEU A 184 -8.14 11.67 3.49
CA LEU A 184 -9.15 11.24 4.47
C LEU A 184 -8.54 10.54 5.69
N GLN A 185 -7.34 10.00 5.56
CA GLN A 185 -6.66 9.22 6.60
C GLN A 185 -5.21 9.69 6.75
N ARG A 186 -5.01 10.66 7.63
CA ARG A 186 -3.70 11.27 7.94
C ARG A 186 -3.20 10.92 9.34
N GLY A 187 -3.82 9.95 10.01
CA GLY A 187 -3.44 9.55 11.38
C GLY A 187 -1.99 9.05 11.48
N VAL A 188 -1.45 8.48 10.40
CA VAL A 188 -0.07 8.01 10.30
C VAL A 188 0.97 9.12 10.44
N GLU A 189 0.60 10.38 10.20
CA GLU A 189 1.48 11.54 10.35
C GLU A 189 1.88 11.82 11.81
N ARG A 190 1.14 11.27 12.79
CA ARG A 190 1.46 11.45 14.20
C ARG A 190 2.76 10.76 14.61
N GLU A 191 2.90 9.51 14.18
CA GLU A 191 3.87 8.59 14.79
C GLU A 191 4.52 7.66 13.77
N VAL A 192 3.76 7.15 12.78
CA VAL A 192 4.31 6.19 11.80
C VAL A 192 5.24 6.87 10.80
N VAL A 193 4.82 7.98 10.20
CA VAL A 193 5.65 8.73 9.23
C VAL A 193 6.92 9.27 9.90
N PRO A 194 6.87 9.92 11.09
CA PRO A 194 8.08 10.32 11.82
C PRO A 194 9.00 9.13 12.18
N ALA A 195 8.44 7.99 12.61
CA ALA A 195 9.23 6.80 12.91
C ALA A 195 9.90 6.25 11.63
N ALA A 196 9.16 6.18 10.52
CA ALA A 196 9.69 5.75 9.24
C ALA A 196 10.84 6.65 8.77
N GLU A 197 10.69 7.98 8.88
CA GLU A 197 11.75 8.93 8.53
C GLU A 197 13.01 8.75 9.41
N ALA A 198 12.84 8.75 10.74
CA ALA A 198 13.95 8.58 11.68
C ALA A 198 14.71 7.26 11.44
N LEU A 199 13.96 6.21 11.13
CA LEU A 199 14.49 4.89 10.90
C LEU A 199 14.78 4.63 9.42
N GLY A 200 14.60 5.59 8.51
CA GLY A 200 14.88 5.42 7.08
C GLY A 200 14.14 4.27 6.41
N LEU A 201 12.86 4.10 6.75
CA LEU A 201 11.93 3.24 6.04
C LEU A 201 11.22 4.09 4.98
N GLY A 202 10.94 3.52 3.80
CA GLY A 202 10.05 4.13 2.83
C GLY A 202 8.59 3.88 3.17
N VAL A 203 7.70 4.82 2.86
CA VAL A 203 6.25 4.65 3.07
C VAL A 203 5.56 4.24 1.77
N LEU A 204 4.85 3.11 1.81
CA LEU A 204 3.93 2.67 0.77
C LEU A 204 2.49 2.99 1.19
N ALA A 205 1.85 3.95 0.53
CA ALA A 205 0.54 4.45 0.94
C ALA A 205 -0.60 3.63 0.30
N TRP A 206 -1.29 2.78 1.07
CA TRP A 206 -2.45 2.05 0.59
C TRP A 206 -3.75 2.88 0.71
N SER A 207 -4.73 2.59 -0.15
CA SER A 207 -5.97 3.39 -0.33
C SER A 207 -5.73 4.90 -0.51
N PRO A 208 -4.82 5.33 -1.40
CA PRO A 208 -4.48 6.75 -1.57
C PRO A 208 -5.67 7.63 -2.00
N LEU A 209 -6.69 7.03 -2.62
CA LEU A 209 -7.92 7.69 -3.06
C LEU A 209 -9.05 7.63 -2.02
N GLY A 210 -8.74 7.32 -0.75
CA GLY A 210 -9.74 7.21 0.31
C GLY A 210 -10.82 6.18 -0.02
N ARG A 211 -10.37 4.98 -0.47
CA ARG A 211 -11.23 3.87 -0.91
C ARG A 211 -12.16 4.21 -2.10
N GLY A 212 -11.89 5.33 -2.78
CA GLY A 212 -12.64 5.85 -3.93
C GLY A 212 -13.48 7.09 -3.63
N LEU A 213 -13.54 7.55 -2.37
CA LEU A 213 -14.29 8.76 -1.99
C LEU A 213 -13.67 10.03 -2.58
N LEU A 214 -12.34 10.11 -2.63
CA LEU A 214 -11.62 11.28 -3.14
C LEU A 214 -11.72 11.48 -4.66
N THR A 215 -12.36 10.57 -5.38
CA THR A 215 -12.66 10.77 -6.82
C THR A 215 -13.91 11.62 -7.03
N GLY A 216 -14.65 11.97 -5.97
CA GLY A 216 -15.90 12.74 -6.05
C GLY A 216 -17.12 11.97 -6.56
N LYS A 217 -16.96 10.70 -6.96
CA LYS A 217 -18.04 9.91 -7.59
C LYS A 217 -19.23 9.59 -6.68
N TYR A 218 -19.07 9.80 -5.36
CA TYR A 218 -20.10 9.57 -4.35
C TYR A 218 -20.78 10.86 -3.88
N ARG A 219 -20.49 12.00 -4.51
CA ARG A 219 -20.93 13.34 -4.07
C ARG A 219 -22.44 13.50 -3.99
N HIS A 220 -23.17 12.98 -4.98
CA HIS A 220 -24.63 13.16 -5.09
C HIS A 220 -25.40 11.86 -4.88
N SER A 221 -24.81 10.73 -5.26
CA SER A 221 -25.40 9.40 -5.12
C SER A 221 -24.31 8.34 -5.11
N THR A 222 -24.67 7.11 -4.77
CA THR A 222 -23.78 5.95 -4.87
C THR A 222 -23.98 5.26 -6.22
N PRO A 223 -22.98 5.22 -7.12
CA PRO A 223 -23.13 4.52 -8.39
C PRO A 223 -23.27 3.00 -8.19
N SER A 224 -24.13 2.33 -8.98
CA SER A 224 -24.47 0.90 -8.81
C SER A 224 -23.26 -0.02 -8.95
N GLU A 225 -22.37 0.26 -9.90
CA GLU A 225 -21.16 -0.54 -10.14
C GLU A 225 -19.98 -0.08 -9.25
N SER A 226 -20.23 0.78 -8.27
CA SER A 226 -19.17 1.27 -7.40
C SER A 226 -18.92 0.33 -6.23
N ARG A 227 -17.71 0.43 -5.67
CA ARG A 227 -17.37 -0.22 -4.39
C ARG A 227 -18.36 0.12 -3.26
N GLY A 228 -19.06 1.26 -3.33
CA GLY A 228 -20.00 1.69 -2.28
C GLY A 228 -21.38 1.06 -2.40
N ALA A 229 -21.69 0.44 -3.54
CA ALA A 229 -22.90 -0.32 -3.78
C ALA A 229 -22.68 -1.84 -3.66
N SER A 230 -21.42 -2.28 -3.51
CA SER A 230 -21.08 -3.70 -3.30
C SER A 230 -21.32 -4.09 -1.84
N PRO A 231 -22.16 -5.12 -1.55
CA PRO A 231 -22.38 -5.59 -0.18
C PRO A 231 -21.08 -6.00 0.54
N GLN A 232 -20.11 -6.51 -0.21
CA GLN A 232 -18.80 -6.91 0.31
C GLN A 232 -17.96 -5.70 0.76
N TRP A 233 -18.02 -4.59 0.03
CA TRP A 233 -17.13 -3.46 0.23
C TRP A 233 -17.79 -2.24 0.87
N GLN A 234 -19.10 -2.26 1.06
CA GLN A 234 -19.85 -1.13 1.61
C GLN A 234 -19.32 -0.73 2.99
N GLY A 235 -19.19 -1.69 3.92
CA GLY A 235 -18.64 -1.42 5.26
C GLY A 235 -17.21 -0.87 5.22
N PHE A 236 -16.42 -1.28 4.22
CA PHE A 236 -15.08 -0.73 3.99
C PHE A 236 -15.14 0.75 3.57
N ILE A 237 -16.12 1.21 2.80
CA ILE A 237 -16.24 2.64 2.48
C ILE A 237 -16.89 3.43 3.61
N ASP A 238 -17.94 2.89 4.22
CA ASP A 238 -18.76 3.61 5.18
C ASP A 238 -17.97 4.03 6.42
N GLY A 239 -16.94 3.26 6.81
CA GLY A 239 -16.01 3.64 7.87
C GLY A 239 -15.22 4.94 7.64
N LEU A 240 -15.19 5.47 6.41
CA LEU A 240 -14.57 6.77 6.09
C LEU A 240 -15.57 7.91 5.95
N ARG A 241 -16.88 7.61 5.83
CA ARG A 241 -17.90 8.63 5.59
C ARG A 241 -18.13 9.47 6.83
N SER A 242 -18.06 10.78 6.67
CA SER A 242 -18.33 11.76 7.73
C SER A 242 -18.48 13.15 7.11
N ALA A 243 -19.10 14.08 7.84
CA ALA A 243 -19.16 15.48 7.42
C ALA A 243 -17.76 16.11 7.22
N LYS A 244 -16.73 15.60 7.92
CA LYS A 244 -15.33 16.01 7.67
C LYS A 244 -14.85 15.49 6.32
N ALA A 245 -15.10 14.22 6.01
CA ALA A 245 -14.73 13.62 4.74
C ALA A 245 -15.42 14.34 3.57
N ASP A 246 -16.69 14.68 3.69
CA ASP A 246 -17.43 15.41 2.65
C ASP A 246 -16.79 16.77 2.35
N ARG A 247 -16.42 17.54 3.39
CA ARG A 247 -15.69 18.81 3.20
C ARG A 247 -14.34 18.64 2.52
N ILE A 248 -13.61 17.57 2.84
CA ILE A 248 -12.31 17.28 2.21
C ILE A 248 -12.53 16.91 0.73
N VAL A 249 -13.55 16.09 0.42
CA VAL A 249 -13.90 15.74 -0.96
C VAL A 249 -14.26 16.98 -1.77
N GLU A 250 -15.08 17.88 -1.22
CA GLU A 250 -15.42 19.16 -1.89
C GLU A 250 -14.19 20.03 -2.14
N ALA A 251 -13.25 20.10 -1.19
CA ALA A 251 -12.00 20.83 -1.36
C ALA A 251 -11.13 20.24 -2.48
N VAL A 252 -11.05 18.91 -2.59
CA VAL A 252 -10.34 18.23 -3.68
C VAL A 252 -11.01 18.48 -5.04
N ILE A 253 -12.34 18.46 -5.09
CA ILE A 253 -13.09 18.77 -6.33
C ILE A 253 -12.82 20.22 -6.76
N THR A 254 -12.94 21.17 -5.84
CA THR A 254 -12.69 22.59 -6.10
C THR A 254 -11.26 22.82 -6.60
N ALA A 255 -10.28 22.16 -5.97
CA ALA A 255 -8.89 22.21 -6.41
C ALA A 255 -8.69 21.64 -7.82
N ALA A 256 -9.35 20.52 -8.12
CA ALA A 256 -9.28 19.88 -9.43
C ALA A 256 -9.88 20.77 -10.54
N GLU A 257 -11.03 21.40 -10.28
CA GLU A 257 -11.68 22.36 -11.18
C GLU A 257 -10.75 23.56 -11.47
N GLY A 258 -10.16 24.16 -10.44
CA GLY A 258 -9.24 25.29 -10.58
C GLY A 258 -7.94 24.93 -11.33
N LEU A 259 -7.53 23.66 -11.31
CA LEU A 259 -6.34 23.15 -12.01
C LEU A 259 -6.64 22.58 -13.39
N GLY A 260 -7.91 22.48 -13.80
CA GLY A 260 -8.29 21.81 -15.04
C GLY A 260 -7.91 20.33 -15.07
N THR A 261 -7.99 19.64 -13.94
CA THR A 261 -7.64 18.22 -13.80
C THR A 261 -8.74 17.45 -13.05
N THR A 262 -8.48 16.20 -12.66
CA THR A 262 -9.46 15.34 -11.97
C THR A 262 -9.24 15.32 -10.45
N PRO A 263 -10.30 15.12 -9.64
CA PRO A 263 -10.17 14.91 -8.19
C PRO A 263 -9.23 13.76 -7.84
N LEU A 264 -9.26 12.69 -8.64
CA LEU A 264 -8.35 11.55 -8.53
C LEU A 264 -6.89 11.99 -8.65
N ALA A 265 -6.56 12.75 -9.69
CA ALA A 265 -5.20 13.19 -9.93
C ALA A 265 -4.70 14.15 -8.85
N VAL A 266 -5.57 15.04 -8.34
CA VAL A 266 -5.25 15.91 -7.20
C VAL A 266 -4.95 15.10 -5.94
N ALA A 267 -5.85 14.19 -5.56
CA ALA A 267 -5.70 13.37 -4.35
C ALA A 267 -4.44 12.48 -4.42
N LEU A 268 -4.19 11.86 -5.57
CA LEU A 268 -3.04 10.98 -5.77
C LEU A 268 -1.73 11.76 -5.79
N ALA A 269 -1.67 12.90 -6.49
CA ALA A 269 -0.49 13.77 -6.50
C ALA A 269 -0.18 14.31 -5.10
N TRP A 270 -1.21 14.64 -4.30
CA TRP A 270 -1.04 15.08 -2.92
C TRP A 270 -0.30 14.03 -2.08
N VAL A 271 -0.78 12.79 -2.03
CA VAL A 271 -0.18 11.75 -1.19
C VAL A 271 1.19 11.30 -1.71
N ARG A 272 1.35 11.20 -3.04
CA ARG A 272 2.61 10.82 -3.70
C ARG A 272 3.78 11.73 -3.32
N ASP A 273 3.50 13.02 -3.13
CA ASP A 273 4.49 14.05 -2.84
C ASP A 273 4.64 14.34 -1.34
N ARG A 274 3.99 13.56 -0.46
CA ARG A 274 4.17 13.71 0.99
C ARG A 274 5.57 13.27 1.41
N PRO A 275 6.16 13.92 2.44
CA PRO A 275 7.43 13.48 3.01
C PRO A 275 7.39 12.01 3.42
N GLY A 276 8.46 11.27 3.08
CA GLY A 276 8.61 9.85 3.38
C GLY A 276 7.83 8.88 2.46
N VAL A 277 6.89 9.35 1.64
CA VAL A 277 6.15 8.48 0.71
C VAL A 277 7.04 8.09 -0.47
N THR A 278 7.34 6.79 -0.55
CA THR A 278 8.03 6.20 -1.70
C THR A 278 7.04 6.02 -2.85
N ALA A 279 5.93 5.33 -2.61
CA ALA A 279 4.92 5.09 -3.64
C ALA A 279 3.51 4.89 -3.03
N PRO A 280 2.49 5.61 -3.51
CA PRO A 280 1.11 5.22 -3.33
C PRO A 280 0.79 3.92 -4.09
N VAL A 281 0.07 3.00 -3.43
CA VAL A 281 -0.40 1.74 -4.02
C VAL A 281 -1.80 1.99 -4.61
N VAL A 282 -1.86 2.14 -5.93
CA VAL A 282 -3.10 2.40 -6.67
C VAL A 282 -3.78 1.09 -7.05
N GLY A 283 -5.09 1.00 -6.83
CA GLY A 283 -5.90 -0.15 -7.25
C GLY A 283 -7.02 0.32 -8.16
N ALA A 284 -7.24 -0.41 -9.25
CA ALA A 284 -8.27 -0.14 -10.23
C ALA A 284 -9.05 -1.43 -10.54
N ARG A 285 -10.30 -1.30 -11.00
CA ARG A 285 -11.06 -2.45 -11.49
C ARG A 285 -10.89 -2.68 -12.98
N THR A 286 -10.55 -1.63 -13.72
CA THR A 286 -10.38 -1.65 -15.17
C THR A 286 -9.11 -0.91 -15.58
N ALA A 287 -8.54 -1.27 -16.73
CA ALA A 287 -7.39 -0.59 -17.32
C ALA A 287 -7.62 0.92 -17.51
N HIS A 288 -8.83 1.33 -17.89
CA HIS A 288 -9.17 2.76 -18.00
C HIS A 288 -9.07 3.50 -16.65
N GLN A 289 -9.52 2.89 -15.55
CA GLN A 289 -9.38 3.48 -14.21
C GLN A 289 -7.91 3.55 -13.79
N LEU A 290 -7.11 2.54 -14.15
CA LEU A 290 -5.68 2.56 -13.89
C LEU A 290 -4.99 3.67 -14.67
N GLN A 291 -5.30 3.84 -15.96
CA GLN A 291 -4.73 4.89 -16.81
C GLN A 291 -4.92 6.28 -16.18
N ALA A 292 -6.12 6.58 -15.67
CA ALA A 292 -6.37 7.84 -14.96
C ALA A 292 -5.47 8.05 -13.73
N SER A 293 -5.05 6.96 -13.07
CA SER A 293 -4.09 7.01 -11.95
C SER A 293 -2.65 7.21 -12.44
N LEU A 294 -2.28 6.60 -13.57
CA LEU A 294 -0.97 6.79 -14.19
C LEU A 294 -0.80 8.22 -14.71
N ASP A 295 -1.84 8.81 -15.28
CA ASP A 295 -1.83 10.19 -15.77
C ASP A 295 -1.57 11.21 -14.65
N ALA A 296 -1.90 10.86 -13.40
CA ALA A 296 -1.61 11.69 -12.23
C ALA A 296 -0.10 11.88 -12.02
N GLU A 297 0.76 11.04 -12.61
CA GLU A 297 2.22 11.15 -12.53
C GLU A 297 2.75 12.50 -13.01
N ALA A 298 2.11 13.11 -14.02
CA ALA A 298 2.49 14.42 -14.54
C ALA A 298 2.02 15.58 -13.65
N VAL A 299 1.00 15.38 -12.81
CA VAL A 299 0.41 16.46 -12.00
C VAL A 299 1.39 16.92 -10.91
N ARG A 300 1.52 18.24 -10.73
CA ARG A 300 2.26 18.86 -9.62
C ARG A 300 1.35 19.88 -8.96
N LEU A 301 1.10 19.71 -7.66
CA LEU A 301 0.22 20.63 -6.93
C LEU A 301 0.97 21.91 -6.56
N PRO A 302 0.45 23.09 -6.95
CA PRO A 302 0.94 24.37 -6.45
C PRO A 302 0.93 24.41 -4.93
N ALA A 303 1.89 25.12 -4.33
CA ALA A 303 2.03 25.20 -2.88
C ALA A 303 0.74 25.66 -2.19
N ALA A 304 0.06 26.67 -2.73
CA ALA A 304 -1.20 27.18 -2.17
C ALA A 304 -2.31 26.12 -2.10
N ILE A 305 -2.48 25.32 -3.17
CA ILE A 305 -3.48 24.23 -3.19
C ILE A 305 -3.08 23.13 -2.22
N ARG A 306 -1.80 22.78 -2.17
CA ARG A 306 -1.29 21.78 -1.22
C ARG A 306 -1.56 22.20 0.22
N THR A 307 -1.24 23.45 0.60
CA THR A 307 -1.51 24.00 1.93
C THR A 307 -3.00 24.00 2.24
N ALA A 308 -3.86 24.45 1.32
CA ALA A 308 -5.31 24.43 1.52
C ALA A 308 -5.85 23.01 1.77
N LEU A 309 -5.35 22.03 1.02
CA LEU A 309 -5.71 20.62 1.21
C LEU A 309 -5.16 20.06 2.52
N GLU A 310 -3.96 20.48 2.95
CA GLU A 310 -3.39 20.12 4.25
C GLU A 310 -4.19 20.70 5.42
N ASP A 311 -4.66 21.94 5.31
CA ASP A 311 -5.42 22.61 6.36
C ASP A 311 -6.80 21.97 6.54
N VAL A 312 -7.54 21.77 5.45
CA VAL A 312 -8.89 21.18 5.52
C VAL A 312 -8.87 19.72 6.00
N SER A 313 -7.79 19.00 5.70
CA SER A 313 -7.64 17.59 6.07
C SER A 313 -6.84 17.35 7.35
N ALA A 314 -6.35 18.42 8.01
CA ALA A 314 -5.41 18.32 9.13
C ALA A 314 -5.83 17.22 10.14
N PRO A 315 -4.93 16.27 10.46
CA PRO A 315 -5.20 15.33 11.53
C PRO A 315 -5.18 16.07 12.87
N TRP A 316 -5.93 15.55 13.83
CA TRP A 316 -5.92 16.08 15.18
C TRP A 316 -4.60 15.72 15.89
N PHE A 317 -3.82 16.70 16.36
CA PHE A 317 -2.66 16.48 17.21
C PHE A 317 -2.97 16.93 18.65
N SER A 318 -2.67 16.09 19.64
CA SER A 318 -2.85 16.39 21.06
C SER A 318 -1.54 16.15 21.84
N TYR A 319 -1.57 16.21 23.16
CA TYR A 319 -0.46 15.70 23.95
C TYR A 319 -0.32 14.18 23.74
N PRO A 320 0.91 13.63 23.60
CA PRO A 320 2.22 14.29 23.63
C PRO A 320 2.75 14.79 22.26
N GLU A 321 2.02 14.59 21.16
CA GLU A 321 2.49 14.84 19.80
C GLU A 321 2.53 16.34 19.42
N ARG A 322 1.71 17.17 20.08
CA ARG A 322 1.70 18.62 19.91
C ARG A 322 2.92 19.22 20.59
N ARG A 323 4.01 19.38 19.83
CA ARG A 323 5.15 20.19 20.27
C ARG A 323 4.67 21.63 20.48
N SER A 324 5.01 22.25 21.61
CA SER A 324 4.74 23.67 21.82
C SER A 324 5.39 24.44 20.69
N ASP A 325 4.60 25.25 19.97
CA ASP A 325 5.07 26.03 18.81
C ASP A 325 6.42 26.69 19.16
N ARG A 326 7.47 26.30 18.43
CA ARG A 326 8.80 26.90 18.50
C ARG A 326 9.04 27.69 17.23
#